data_AF-A0A7K0DI66-F1
#
_entry.id   AF-A0A7K0DI66-F1
#
_cell.length_a   1.000
_cell.length_b   1.000
_cell.length_c   1.000
_cell.angle_alpha   90.00
_cell.angle_beta   90.00
_cell.angle_gamma   90.00
#
_symmetry.space_group_name_H-M   'P 1'
#
loop_
_entity.id
_entity.type
_entity.pdbx_description
1 polymer ?
#
loop_
_entity_poly.entity_id
_entity_poly.type
_entity_poly.pdbx_seq_one_letter_code
_entity_poly.pdbx_strand_id
1 'polypeptide(L)'
;MRTGTTSRSDTQKPGGTAESGQDGESGVAAEQVPEAGSPSGPATESDSASTDEPNTAAVELDAPNTAGGTSAASGPVRRTGPGATESEPPAPRSRRWNPAAVLAPTVVLALVIGLWYFASYEILAPSRRFLLPPPQDVLTKGLLGPSGPDMWQALERTTVVALTGLAIAVVLGVAWAILMSQAGWAELALFPYAVVMQCVPILALVPLIGFWFGFGFVARVFVCVLIALFPVVSNTLFGLKSVDQGLRDLFALRGTGRLTVLRKLEFPAALPATFAGVRISAGLSVVGAIVGDFFFKQGDPGIGILIDNYRSRLQAPQLFAAILLASALGVLVFGLFGWISRRAVGNWYDSARR
;
A
#
# COMPACT_ATOMS: atom_id res chain seq x y z
N MET A 1 51.91 47.01 62.33
CA MET A 1 52.92 47.98 62.80
C MET A 1 54.30 47.41 62.55
N ARG A 2 55.26 48.21 62.06
CA ARG A 2 56.72 47.92 61.97
C ARG A 2 57.14 46.71 61.10
N THR A 3 58.29 46.59 60.44
CA THR A 3 59.20 47.46 59.62
C THR A 3 60.56 46.75 59.56
N GLY A 4 61.14 46.58 58.37
CA GLY A 4 62.52 46.11 58.13
C GLY A 4 62.59 45.02 57.04
N THR A 5 63.33 45.11 55.92
CA THR A 5 64.79 45.33 55.67
C THR A 5 65.67 44.20 56.21
N THR A 6 66.61 43.59 55.48
CA THR A 6 67.17 43.86 54.12
C THR A 6 68.02 42.68 53.63
N SER A 7 68.16 42.46 52.32
CA SER A 7 69.47 42.22 51.65
C SER A 7 69.32 42.23 50.11
N ARG A 8 70.43 42.38 49.38
CA ARG A 8 70.50 42.51 47.91
C ARG A 8 71.84 41.98 47.38
N SER A 9 71.81 41.30 46.23
CA SER A 9 72.99 41.11 45.36
C SER A 9 72.57 40.97 43.89
N ASP A 10 72.95 41.94 43.06
CA ASP A 10 73.03 41.81 41.60
C ASP A 10 74.15 40.81 41.23
N THR A 11 74.41 40.33 40.00
CA THR A 11 74.07 40.75 38.62
C THR A 11 73.75 39.47 37.77
N GLN A 12 73.71 39.34 36.44
CA GLN A 12 74.09 40.19 35.29
C GLN A 12 73.26 39.87 34.02
N LYS A 13 73.29 40.77 33.03
CA LYS A 13 73.03 40.57 31.59
C LYS A 13 74.10 41.38 30.83
N PRO A 14 74.44 41.15 29.54
CA PRO A 14 73.52 41.50 28.44
C PRO A 14 73.65 40.63 27.16
N GLY A 15 72.84 40.98 26.15
CA GLY A 15 72.93 40.50 24.77
C GLY A 15 71.78 41.08 23.94
N GLY A 16 72.08 41.86 22.90
CA GLY A 16 71.12 42.33 21.90
C GLY A 16 71.03 41.36 20.70
N THR A 17 70.36 41.69 19.59
CA THR A 17 69.77 42.96 19.12
C THR A 17 68.56 42.68 18.19
N ALA A 18 67.75 43.74 17.93
CA ALA A 18 67.12 44.18 16.66
C ALA A 18 66.73 43.15 15.53
N GLU A 19 65.73 43.41 14.67
CA GLU A 19 65.05 44.68 14.31
C GLU A 19 63.61 44.46 13.76
N SER A 20 63.04 45.48 13.10
CA SER A 20 61.77 45.48 12.34
C SER A 20 61.74 44.48 11.16
N GLY A 21 60.61 44.14 10.50
CA GLY A 21 59.26 44.72 10.53
C GLY A 21 58.91 45.50 9.26
N GLN A 22 57.61 45.58 8.93
CA GLN A 22 56.93 46.50 7.98
C GLN A 22 56.62 46.05 6.52
N ASP A 23 55.30 46.06 6.21
CA ASP A 23 54.49 46.38 5.00
C ASP A 23 54.77 45.85 3.55
N GLY A 24 53.71 45.91 2.71
CA GLY A 24 53.67 45.63 1.25
C GLY A 24 52.71 44.49 0.86
N GLU A 25 51.46 44.73 0.47
CA GLU A 25 51.00 44.95 -0.94
C GLU A 25 51.67 44.00 -1.96
N SER A 26 51.00 43.15 -2.74
CA SER A 26 49.70 43.21 -3.47
C SER A 26 49.38 41.76 -3.98
N GLY A 27 48.31 41.37 -4.70
CA GLY A 27 47.17 42.02 -5.35
C GLY A 27 46.98 41.43 -6.78
N VAL A 28 45.73 41.17 -7.22
CA VAL A 28 45.38 40.58 -8.55
C VAL A 28 45.78 39.07 -8.67
N ALA A 29 45.03 38.13 -9.26
CA ALA A 29 44.07 38.19 -10.37
C ALA A 29 42.80 37.33 -10.14
N ALA A 30 41.78 37.58 -10.98
CA ALA A 30 40.64 36.70 -11.19
C ALA A 30 40.70 36.12 -12.61
N GLU A 31 40.21 34.89 -12.80
CA GLU A 31 40.16 34.25 -14.12
C GLU A 31 38.71 33.83 -14.44
N GLN A 32 38.23 34.30 -15.59
CA GLN A 32 36.95 33.98 -16.23
C GLN A 32 37.23 33.66 -17.72
N VAL A 33 36.16 33.52 -18.53
CA VAL A 33 36.16 33.41 -20.01
C VAL A 33 36.37 31.97 -20.54
N PRO A 34 35.69 31.53 -21.63
CA PRO A 34 34.56 32.10 -22.38
C PRO A 34 33.26 31.25 -22.39
N GLU A 35 32.21 31.83 -22.96
CA GLU A 35 30.99 31.15 -23.44
C GLU A 35 31.05 30.91 -24.97
N ALA A 36 30.63 29.74 -25.44
CA ALA A 36 30.26 29.42 -26.83
C ALA A 36 29.56 28.04 -26.87
N GLY A 37 28.62 27.72 -27.77
CA GLY A 37 27.92 28.54 -28.77
C GLY A 37 27.14 27.62 -29.73
N SER A 38 25.87 27.90 -30.02
CA SER A 38 25.03 27.07 -30.91
C SER A 38 25.12 27.46 -32.38
N PRO A 39 25.04 26.49 -33.31
CA PRO A 39 24.56 26.69 -34.67
C PRO A 39 23.24 25.92 -34.96
N SER A 40 22.48 26.36 -35.98
CA SER A 40 21.14 25.84 -36.29
C SER A 40 20.95 25.51 -37.78
N GLY A 41 20.42 24.32 -38.09
CA GLY A 41 19.94 23.91 -39.43
C GLY A 41 21.01 23.82 -40.54
N PRO A 42 20.64 23.64 -41.82
CA PRO A 42 19.33 23.21 -42.40
C PRO A 42 19.33 21.67 -42.66
N ALA A 43 18.27 20.94 -43.06
CA ALA A 43 17.07 21.16 -43.88
C ALA A 43 17.29 21.22 -45.41
N THR A 44 17.28 20.06 -46.08
CA THR A 44 16.91 19.81 -47.51
C THR A 44 16.93 18.29 -47.77
N GLU A 45 16.35 17.71 -48.84
CA GLU A 45 15.06 17.93 -49.54
C GLU A 45 14.90 16.78 -50.57
N SER A 46 13.64 16.44 -50.94
CA SER A 46 13.24 15.61 -52.10
C SER A 46 13.91 14.22 -52.24
N ASP A 47 13.56 13.30 -53.15
CA ASP A 47 12.38 13.07 -54.02
C ASP A 47 12.31 11.52 -54.21
N SER A 48 11.30 10.83 -54.77
CA SER A 48 10.01 11.15 -55.42
C SER A 48 9.20 9.84 -55.52
N ALA A 49 7.89 9.90 -55.78
CA ALA A 49 7.09 8.92 -56.56
C ALA A 49 7.04 7.41 -56.15
N SER A 50 5.94 6.67 -56.32
CA SER A 50 4.54 7.00 -56.64
C SER A 50 3.60 5.77 -56.46
N THR A 51 2.30 6.02 -56.62
CA THR A 51 1.25 5.11 -57.17
C THR A 51 0.64 3.98 -56.32
N ASP A 52 -0.63 3.72 -56.65
CA ASP A 52 -1.47 2.53 -56.49
C ASP A 52 -2.03 2.14 -55.11
N GLU A 53 -3.14 2.83 -54.77
CA GLU A 53 -4.52 2.33 -54.53
C GLU A 53 -4.81 0.99 -53.79
N PRO A 54 -5.99 0.88 -53.11
CA PRO A 54 -6.20 -0.04 -52.00
C PRO A 54 -6.81 -1.40 -52.37
N ASN A 55 -6.72 -2.35 -51.43
CA ASN A 55 -7.55 -3.56 -51.43
C ASN A 55 -8.59 -3.53 -50.29
N THR A 56 -9.83 -3.88 -50.63
CA THR A 56 -11.03 -3.76 -49.78
C THR A 56 -11.32 -5.06 -49.04
N ALA A 57 -11.72 -4.97 -47.76
CA ALA A 57 -12.25 -6.10 -47.00
C ALA A 57 -13.31 -5.66 -45.98
N ALA A 58 -14.39 -5.04 -46.45
CA ALA A 58 -15.59 -4.84 -45.64
C ALA A 58 -16.37 -6.16 -45.55
N VAL A 59 -16.89 -6.48 -44.35
CA VAL A 59 -17.79 -7.62 -44.14
C VAL A 59 -19.22 -7.10 -44.13
N GLU A 60 -19.95 -7.35 -45.22
CA GLU A 60 -21.36 -6.98 -45.35
C GLU A 60 -22.28 -8.05 -44.72
N LEU A 61 -23.46 -7.64 -44.26
CA LEU A 61 -24.50 -8.53 -43.75
C LEU A 61 -25.37 -9.03 -44.91
N ASP A 62 -25.86 -10.27 -44.83
CA ASP A 62 -27.10 -10.63 -45.53
C ASP A 62 -27.96 -11.63 -44.74
N ALA A 63 -29.27 -11.45 -44.86
CA ALA A 63 -30.39 -12.28 -44.41
C ALA A 63 -31.67 -11.67 -45.04
N PRO A 64 -32.69 -12.47 -45.47
CA PRO A 64 -33.10 -13.75 -44.89
C PRO A 64 -33.37 -14.84 -45.97
N ASN A 65 -34.14 -15.93 -45.81
CA ASN A 65 -35.61 -15.92 -45.84
C ASN A 65 -36.26 -17.33 -45.75
N THR A 66 -37.43 -17.43 -45.09
CA THR A 66 -38.56 -18.38 -45.27
C THR A 66 -38.40 -19.91 -45.45
N ALA A 67 -39.06 -20.62 -44.51
CA ALA A 67 -40.22 -21.53 -44.71
C ALA A 67 -40.06 -23.04 -45.01
N GLY A 68 -40.92 -23.82 -44.32
CA GLY A 68 -41.52 -25.06 -44.84
C GLY A 68 -41.30 -26.33 -44.01
N GLY A 69 -42.33 -27.19 -43.89
CA GLY A 69 -42.16 -28.62 -43.60
C GLY A 69 -42.66 -29.14 -42.25
N THR A 70 -43.98 -29.29 -42.08
CA THR A 70 -44.60 -30.07 -40.98
C THR A 70 -44.21 -31.56 -41.05
N SER A 71 -43.83 -32.16 -39.92
CA SER A 71 -44.09 -33.59 -39.66
C SER A 71 -44.07 -33.90 -38.16
N ALA A 72 -44.82 -34.93 -37.74
CA ALA A 72 -44.95 -35.33 -36.34
C ALA A 72 -44.22 -36.65 -36.06
N ALA A 73 -43.55 -36.75 -34.90
CA ALA A 73 -42.97 -37.98 -34.39
C ALA A 73 -43.14 -38.07 -32.86
N SER A 74 -44.03 -38.95 -32.40
CA SER A 74 -44.35 -39.11 -30.98
C SER A 74 -43.25 -39.86 -30.23
N GLY A 75 -42.40 -39.15 -29.49
CA GLY A 75 -41.46 -39.75 -28.55
C GLY A 75 -42.17 -40.34 -27.32
N PRO A 76 -41.84 -41.57 -26.86
CA PRO A 76 -42.54 -42.21 -25.75
C PRO A 76 -42.23 -41.53 -24.40
N VAL A 77 -43.29 -41.23 -23.63
CA VAL A 77 -43.18 -40.66 -22.28
C VAL A 77 -42.53 -41.67 -21.32
N ARG A 78 -41.24 -41.46 -21.01
CA ARG A 78 -40.51 -42.32 -20.08
C ARG A 78 -40.95 -42.07 -18.63
N ARG A 79 -41.98 -42.81 -18.18
CA ARG A 79 -42.38 -42.89 -16.77
C ARG A 79 -41.25 -43.52 -15.93
N THR A 80 -40.36 -42.70 -15.38
CA THR A 80 -39.52 -43.09 -14.24
C THR A 80 -40.40 -43.11 -12.98
N GLY A 81 -40.50 -44.27 -12.32
CA GLY A 81 -41.33 -44.44 -11.13
C GLY A 81 -40.76 -43.75 -9.88
N PRO A 82 -41.48 -43.79 -8.74
CA PRO A 82 -41.07 -43.21 -7.47
C PRO A 82 -39.95 -44.02 -6.79
N GLY A 83 -38.78 -44.06 -7.43
CA GLY A 83 -37.53 -44.58 -6.90
C GLY A 83 -36.69 -43.46 -6.30
N ALA A 84 -37.25 -42.69 -5.38
CA ALA A 84 -36.52 -41.67 -4.64
C ALA A 84 -35.57 -42.35 -3.65
N THR A 85 -34.35 -42.66 -4.11
CA THR A 85 -33.23 -42.94 -3.20
C THR A 85 -32.99 -41.68 -2.38
N GLU A 86 -33.33 -41.71 -1.09
CA GLU A 86 -32.93 -40.65 -0.16
C GLU A 86 -31.41 -40.55 -0.19
N SER A 87 -30.91 -39.47 -0.79
CA SER A 87 -29.48 -39.19 -0.86
C SER A 87 -29.03 -38.73 0.52
N GLU A 88 -28.67 -39.70 1.36
CA GLU A 88 -28.20 -39.50 2.73
C GLU A 88 -27.17 -38.36 2.78
N PRO A 89 -27.38 -37.31 3.60
CA PRO A 89 -26.57 -36.10 3.53
C PRO A 89 -25.10 -36.44 3.88
N PRO A 90 -24.13 -36.06 3.04
CA PRO A 90 -22.76 -36.55 3.16
C PRO A 90 -22.17 -36.17 4.52
N ALA A 91 -21.88 -37.21 5.33
CA ALA A 91 -21.44 -37.07 6.70
C ALA A 91 -20.27 -36.06 6.84
N PRO A 92 -20.27 -35.21 7.88
CA PRO A 92 -19.37 -34.07 7.99
C PRO A 92 -17.90 -34.54 7.99
N ARG A 93 -17.23 -34.37 6.85
CA ARG A 93 -15.83 -34.75 6.65
C ARG A 93 -14.96 -34.11 7.72
N SER A 94 -14.49 -34.93 8.66
CA SER A 94 -13.67 -34.47 9.76
C SER A 94 -12.43 -33.77 9.21
N ARG A 95 -12.14 -32.58 9.74
CA ARG A 95 -11.10 -31.68 9.23
C ARG A 95 -9.71 -32.19 9.63
N ARG A 96 -9.29 -33.31 9.02
CA ARG A 96 -7.95 -33.90 9.17
C ARG A 96 -6.91 -32.81 9.00
N TRP A 97 -6.08 -32.63 10.02
CA TRP A 97 -4.96 -31.69 9.97
C TRP A 97 -3.99 -32.19 8.90
N ASN A 98 -3.75 -31.39 7.87
CA ASN A 98 -2.74 -31.71 6.88
C ASN A 98 -1.39 -31.14 7.37
N PRO A 99 -0.43 -31.98 7.83
CA PRO A 99 0.84 -31.47 8.36
C PRO A 99 1.64 -30.71 7.30
N ALA A 100 1.48 -31.01 6.01
CA ALA A 100 2.13 -30.28 4.92
C ALA A 100 1.72 -28.80 4.87
N ALA A 101 0.52 -28.45 5.32
CA ALA A 101 0.03 -27.07 5.37
C ALA A 101 0.70 -26.21 6.47
N VAL A 102 1.42 -26.84 7.41
CA VAL A 102 2.26 -26.16 8.41
C VAL A 102 3.73 -26.32 8.05
N LEU A 103 4.15 -27.53 7.66
CA LEU A 103 5.53 -27.86 7.33
C LEU A 103 6.08 -27.01 6.16
N ALA A 104 5.33 -26.83 5.07
CA ALA A 104 5.82 -26.08 3.92
C ALA A 104 6.09 -24.60 4.24
N PRO A 105 5.16 -23.83 4.88
CA PRO A 105 5.47 -22.49 5.38
C PRO A 105 6.66 -22.44 6.34
N THR A 106 6.79 -23.39 7.27
CA THR A 106 7.90 -23.43 8.23
C THR A 106 9.25 -23.70 7.55
N VAL A 107 9.30 -24.61 6.56
CA VAL A 107 10.52 -24.87 5.77
C VAL A 107 10.93 -23.63 4.97
N VAL A 108 9.99 -22.95 4.32
CA VAL A 108 10.29 -21.70 3.59
C VAL A 108 10.83 -20.62 4.55
N LEU A 109 10.22 -20.44 5.73
CA LEU A 109 10.71 -19.50 6.73
C LEU A 109 12.13 -19.86 7.23
N ALA A 110 12.39 -21.14 7.49
CA ALA A 110 13.70 -21.62 7.91
C ALA A 110 14.77 -21.40 6.83
N LEU A 111 14.43 -21.61 5.55
CA LEU A 111 15.32 -21.33 4.42
C LEU A 111 15.62 -19.83 4.27
N VAL A 112 14.61 -18.96 4.44
CA VAL A 112 14.81 -17.49 4.41
C VAL A 112 15.72 -17.03 5.55
N ILE A 113 15.51 -17.53 6.77
CA ILE A 113 16.35 -17.21 7.93
C ILE A 113 17.78 -17.75 7.74
N GLY A 114 17.92 -18.99 7.25
CA GLY A 114 19.22 -19.60 6.96
C GLY A 114 20.01 -18.84 5.89
N LEU A 115 19.34 -18.40 4.82
CA LEU A 115 19.93 -17.57 3.77
C LEU A 115 20.33 -16.18 4.28
N TRP A 116 19.54 -15.57 5.19
CA TRP A 116 19.93 -14.33 5.86
C TRP A 116 21.18 -14.51 6.73
N TYR A 117 21.25 -15.57 7.54
CA TYR A 117 22.48 -15.91 8.28
C TYR A 117 23.68 -16.10 7.34
N PHE A 118 23.55 -16.93 6.31
CA PHE A 118 24.61 -17.18 5.33
C PHE A 118 25.10 -15.88 4.66
N ALA A 119 24.18 -15.01 4.21
CA ALA A 119 24.53 -13.72 3.64
C ALA A 119 25.25 -12.79 4.65
N SER A 120 24.79 -12.75 5.90
CA SER A 120 25.35 -11.88 6.95
C SER A 120 26.77 -12.29 7.37
N TYR A 121 27.07 -13.59 7.36
CA TYR A 121 28.33 -14.13 7.87
C TYR A 121 29.36 -14.44 6.77
N GLU A 122 28.95 -15.12 5.70
CA GLU A 122 29.84 -15.63 4.65
C GLU A 122 30.00 -14.65 3.46
N ILE A 123 28.92 -13.96 3.06
CA ILE A 123 28.96 -13.04 1.91
C ILE A 123 29.42 -11.62 2.34
N LEU A 124 29.01 -11.16 3.52
CA LEU A 124 29.35 -9.82 4.02
C LEU A 124 30.60 -9.85 4.92
N ALA A 125 31.68 -9.25 4.39
CA ALA A 125 32.86 -8.90 5.16
C ALA A 125 32.49 -8.09 6.43
N PRO A 126 33.22 -8.24 7.57
CA PRO A 126 32.81 -7.68 8.86
C PRO A 126 32.47 -6.18 8.85
N SER A 127 33.22 -5.37 8.10
CA SER A 127 32.99 -3.92 7.94
C SER A 127 31.72 -3.55 7.17
N ARG A 128 31.11 -4.48 6.44
CA ARG A 128 29.86 -4.30 5.67
C ARG A 128 28.63 -4.93 6.32
N ARG A 129 28.78 -5.64 7.45
CA ARG A 129 27.66 -6.33 8.15
C ARG A 129 26.56 -5.39 8.67
N PHE A 130 26.77 -4.07 8.67
CA PHE A 130 25.69 -3.11 8.93
C PHE A 130 24.66 -3.03 7.78
N LEU A 131 24.98 -3.47 6.56
CA LEU A 131 24.03 -3.48 5.43
C LEU A 131 22.95 -4.55 5.59
N LEU A 132 23.29 -5.67 6.22
CA LEU A 132 22.40 -6.76 6.55
C LEU A 132 22.81 -7.31 7.92
N PRO A 133 22.32 -6.73 9.03
CA PRO A 133 22.69 -7.16 10.37
C PRO A 133 22.17 -8.59 10.62
N PRO A 134 22.91 -9.42 11.39
CA PRO A 134 22.43 -10.74 11.79
C PRO A 134 21.07 -10.68 12.50
N PRO A 135 20.13 -11.61 12.27
CA PRO A 135 18.77 -11.50 12.79
C PRO A 135 18.68 -11.52 14.33
N GLN A 136 19.65 -12.13 15.02
CA GLN A 136 19.74 -12.04 16.49
C GLN A 136 20.23 -10.68 16.98
N ASP A 137 21.01 -9.93 16.19
CA ASP A 137 21.36 -8.53 16.47
C ASP A 137 20.13 -7.62 16.32
N VAL A 138 19.30 -7.87 15.31
CA VAL A 138 18.02 -7.17 15.12
C VAL A 138 17.08 -7.39 16.31
N LEU A 139 17.01 -8.62 16.83
CA LEU A 139 16.19 -8.93 18.01
C LEU A 139 16.77 -8.32 19.30
N THR A 140 18.07 -8.47 19.56
CA THR A 140 18.69 -8.08 20.85
C THR A 140 19.06 -6.60 20.95
N LYS A 141 19.53 -5.97 19.87
CA LYS A 141 19.98 -4.56 19.84
C LYS A 141 18.90 -3.62 19.31
N GLY A 142 18.01 -4.15 18.45
CA GLY A 142 16.81 -3.47 17.98
C GLY A 142 15.66 -3.63 18.97
N LEU A 143 14.90 -4.72 18.84
CA LEU A 143 13.59 -4.89 19.48
C LEU A 143 13.65 -5.00 21.02
N LEU A 144 14.64 -5.70 21.56
CA LEU A 144 14.89 -5.84 23.01
C LEU A 144 15.97 -4.86 23.53
N GLY A 145 16.46 -3.97 22.67
CA GLY A 145 17.43 -2.95 23.04
C GLY A 145 16.78 -1.74 23.72
N PRO A 146 17.57 -0.72 24.12
CA PRO A 146 17.05 0.48 24.79
C PRO A 146 15.97 1.24 24.01
N SER A 147 15.92 1.08 22.68
CA SER A 147 14.92 1.70 21.80
C SER A 147 13.60 0.91 21.67
N GLY A 148 13.53 -0.33 22.17
CA GLY A 148 12.33 -1.17 22.09
C GLY A 148 11.04 -0.52 22.61
N PRO A 149 11.04 0.14 23.79
CA PRO A 149 9.86 0.83 24.32
C PRO A 149 9.38 1.98 23.43
N ASP A 150 10.29 2.75 22.82
CA ASP A 150 9.95 3.84 21.89
C ASP A 150 9.32 3.27 20.62
N MET A 151 9.88 2.16 20.11
CA MET A 151 9.37 1.48 18.93
C MET A 151 7.96 0.91 19.13
N TRP A 152 7.62 0.45 20.33
CA TRP A 152 6.27 -0.02 20.64
C TRP A 152 5.25 1.12 20.74
N GLN A 153 5.59 2.22 21.42
CA GLN A 153 4.75 3.43 21.47
C GLN A 153 4.55 4.03 20.07
N ALA A 154 5.60 4.07 19.26
CA ALA A 154 5.54 4.51 17.87
C ALA A 154 4.65 3.60 17.01
N LEU A 155 4.66 2.29 17.25
CA LEU A 155 3.78 1.34 16.57
C LEU A 155 2.30 1.54 16.93
N GLU A 156 2.01 1.79 18.21
CA GLU A 156 0.66 2.12 18.69
C GLU A 156 0.11 3.36 17.98
N ARG A 157 0.92 4.43 17.91
CA ARG A 157 0.56 5.69 17.23
C ARG A 157 0.28 5.50 15.74
N THR A 158 1.13 4.76 15.03
CA THR A 158 0.88 4.38 13.63
C THR A 158 -0.37 3.51 13.48
N THR A 159 -0.66 2.64 14.45
CA THR A 159 -1.87 1.81 14.47
C THR A 159 -3.13 2.65 14.59
N VAL A 160 -3.14 3.67 15.48
CA VAL A 160 -4.27 4.62 15.59
C VAL A 160 -4.48 5.35 14.27
N VAL A 161 -3.44 5.92 13.68
CA VAL A 161 -3.50 6.59 12.35
C VAL A 161 -4.07 5.66 11.28
N ALA A 162 -3.55 4.43 11.18
CA ALA A 162 -3.97 3.44 10.18
C ALA A 162 -5.44 3.00 10.35
N LEU A 163 -5.91 2.84 11.58
CA LEU A 163 -7.28 2.44 11.87
C LEU A 163 -8.28 3.60 11.71
N THR A 164 -7.90 4.84 12.09
CA THR A 164 -8.73 6.03 11.83
C THR A 164 -8.87 6.27 10.32
N GLY A 165 -7.77 6.22 9.56
CA GLY A 165 -7.81 6.35 8.10
C GLY A 165 -8.61 5.24 7.42
N LEU A 166 -8.47 3.99 7.89
CA LEU A 166 -9.29 2.87 7.43
C LEU A 166 -10.78 3.11 7.70
N ALA A 167 -11.17 3.49 8.92
CA ALA A 167 -12.57 3.70 9.27
C ALA A 167 -13.23 4.77 8.38
N ILE A 168 -12.53 5.87 8.13
CA ILE A 168 -12.99 6.93 7.21
C ILE A 168 -13.09 6.40 5.76
N ALA A 169 -12.08 5.68 5.28
CA ALA A 169 -12.09 5.07 3.94
C ALA A 169 -13.21 4.03 3.77
N VAL A 170 -13.56 3.28 4.81
CA VAL A 170 -14.70 2.34 4.79
C VAL A 170 -16.01 3.09 4.67
N VAL A 171 -16.26 4.11 5.50
CA VAL A 171 -17.49 4.90 5.47
C VAL A 171 -17.67 5.61 4.13
N LEU A 172 -16.64 6.33 3.66
CA LEU A 172 -16.67 7.03 2.38
C LEU A 172 -16.78 6.04 1.21
N GLY A 173 -16.02 4.95 1.22
CA GLY A 173 -15.97 4.00 0.11
C GLY A 173 -17.26 3.21 -0.08
N VAL A 174 -17.90 2.80 1.02
CA VAL A 174 -19.22 2.14 0.98
C VAL A 174 -20.30 3.13 0.55
N ALA A 175 -20.30 4.36 1.06
CA ALA A 175 -21.26 5.39 0.65
C ALA A 175 -21.13 5.73 -0.85
N TRP A 176 -19.90 5.83 -1.36
CA TRP A 176 -19.62 6.13 -2.76
C TRP A 176 -20.04 4.96 -3.69
N ALA A 177 -19.74 3.72 -3.31
CA ALA A 177 -20.21 2.54 -4.03
C ALA A 177 -21.74 2.40 -4.05
N ILE A 178 -22.41 2.73 -2.94
CA ILE A 178 -23.87 2.77 -2.88
C ILE A 178 -24.42 3.83 -3.84
N LEU A 179 -23.85 5.04 -3.85
CA LEU A 179 -24.26 6.11 -4.76
C LEU A 179 -24.15 5.69 -6.24
N MET A 180 -23.05 5.03 -6.63
CA MET A 180 -22.90 4.46 -7.97
C MET A 180 -23.94 3.36 -8.25
N SER A 181 -24.23 2.47 -7.29
CA SER A 181 -25.19 1.37 -7.49
C SER A 181 -26.63 1.86 -7.74
N GLN A 182 -27.05 2.96 -7.12
CA GLN A 182 -28.45 3.41 -7.19
C GLN A 182 -28.79 4.14 -8.49
N ALA A 183 -27.78 4.59 -9.26
CA ALA A 183 -27.98 5.27 -10.54
C ALA A 183 -26.80 5.07 -11.50
N GLY A 184 -27.04 4.45 -12.65
CA GLY A 184 -26.00 4.20 -13.67
C GLY A 184 -25.31 5.45 -14.21
N TRP A 185 -25.95 6.62 -14.16
CA TRP A 185 -25.28 7.90 -14.49
C TRP A 185 -24.25 8.30 -13.43
N ALA A 186 -24.52 8.01 -12.15
CA ALA A 186 -23.59 8.27 -11.06
C ALA A 186 -22.41 7.28 -11.09
N GLU A 187 -22.63 6.03 -11.47
CA GLU A 187 -21.53 5.11 -11.81
C GLU A 187 -20.68 5.64 -12.97
N LEU A 188 -21.31 5.94 -14.12
CA LEU A 188 -20.60 6.39 -15.33
C LEU A 188 -19.78 7.67 -15.08
N ALA A 189 -20.31 8.59 -14.27
CA ALA A 189 -19.62 9.81 -13.89
C ALA A 189 -18.53 9.59 -12.83
N LEU A 190 -18.78 8.75 -11.80
CA LEU A 190 -17.92 8.69 -10.61
C LEU A 190 -16.87 7.58 -10.63
N PHE A 191 -17.13 6.46 -11.31
CA PHE A 191 -16.18 5.35 -11.39
C PHE A 191 -14.83 5.75 -12.02
N PRO A 192 -14.76 6.58 -13.08
CA PRO A 192 -13.49 7.08 -13.61
C PRO A 192 -12.65 7.82 -12.57
N TYR A 193 -13.25 8.65 -11.70
CA TYR A 193 -12.52 9.36 -10.64
C TYR A 193 -11.97 8.43 -9.56
N ALA A 194 -12.68 7.33 -9.24
CA ALA A 194 -12.17 6.31 -8.34
C ALA A 194 -10.93 5.60 -8.93
N VAL A 195 -10.94 5.32 -10.24
CA VAL A 195 -9.77 4.77 -10.95
C VAL A 195 -8.63 5.79 -11.03
N VAL A 196 -8.90 7.06 -11.38
CA VAL A 196 -7.87 8.12 -11.38
C VAL A 196 -7.20 8.24 -10.01
N MET A 197 -7.97 8.17 -8.91
CA MET A 197 -7.44 8.27 -7.55
C MET A 197 -6.42 7.19 -7.20
N GLN A 198 -6.56 5.95 -7.70
CA GLN A 198 -5.58 4.89 -7.48
C GLN A 198 -4.35 4.98 -8.42
N CYS A 199 -4.38 5.86 -9.41
CA CYS A 199 -3.29 6.08 -10.37
C CYS A 199 -2.42 7.30 -10.03
N VAL A 200 -2.88 8.22 -9.18
CA VAL A 200 -2.04 9.36 -8.74
C VAL A 200 -0.91 8.84 -7.84
N PRO A 201 0.37 9.17 -8.12
CA PRO A 201 1.48 8.75 -7.26
C PRO A 201 1.41 9.51 -5.92
N ILE A 202 0.89 8.86 -4.88
CA ILE A 202 0.59 9.49 -3.59
C ILE A 202 1.84 10.08 -2.91
N LEU A 203 3.04 9.53 -3.15
CA LEU A 203 4.31 10.12 -2.71
C LEU A 203 4.57 11.52 -3.28
N ALA A 204 4.06 11.84 -4.48
CA ALA A 204 4.14 13.18 -5.06
C ALA A 204 3.05 14.12 -4.52
N LEU A 205 1.92 13.60 -4.03
CA LEU A 205 0.89 14.39 -3.34
C LEU A 205 1.28 14.75 -1.90
N VAL A 206 2.13 13.97 -1.25
CA VAL A 206 2.50 14.16 0.17
C VAL A 206 2.89 15.60 0.53
N PRO A 207 3.77 16.31 -0.21
CA PRO A 207 4.09 17.72 0.09
C PRO A 207 2.88 18.66 0.01
N LEU A 208 1.98 18.43 -0.95
CA LEU A 208 0.77 19.22 -1.17
C LEU A 208 -0.29 18.95 -0.07
N ILE A 209 -0.41 17.68 0.36
CA ILE A 209 -1.23 17.28 1.51
C ILE A 209 -0.69 17.95 2.80
N GLY A 210 0.63 18.00 2.99
CA GLY A 210 1.26 18.71 4.11
C GLY A 210 1.04 20.22 4.09
N PHE A 211 1.03 20.83 2.90
CA PHE A 211 0.69 22.24 2.72
C PHE A 211 -0.78 22.55 3.06
N TRP A 212 -1.73 21.68 2.69
CA TRP A 212 -3.15 21.89 2.97
C TRP A 212 -3.61 21.53 4.39
N PHE A 213 -3.07 20.45 4.96
CA PHE A 213 -3.55 19.86 6.23
C PHE A 213 -2.53 19.92 7.38
N GLY A 214 -1.38 20.58 7.17
CA GLY A 214 -0.25 20.60 8.11
C GLY A 214 0.52 19.27 8.13
N PHE A 215 1.57 19.18 8.95
CA PHE A 215 2.50 18.06 8.96
C PHE A 215 2.26 17.07 10.12
N GLY A 216 1.04 17.03 10.64
CA GLY A 216 0.62 16.21 11.79
C GLY A 216 -0.43 15.15 11.48
N PHE A 217 -1.16 14.71 12.51
CA PHE A 217 -2.11 13.57 12.47
C PHE A 217 -3.09 13.60 11.29
N VAL A 218 -3.70 14.75 11.00
CA VAL A 218 -4.73 14.89 9.94
C VAL A 218 -4.17 14.53 8.55
N ALA A 219 -2.97 15.00 8.21
CA ALA A 219 -2.31 14.69 6.95
C ALA A 219 -1.90 13.21 6.85
N ARG A 220 -1.41 12.61 7.96
CA ARG A 220 -1.12 11.17 8.02
C ARG A 220 -2.38 10.33 7.76
N VAL A 221 -3.50 10.70 8.39
CA VAL A 221 -4.81 10.07 8.18
C VAL A 221 -5.33 10.29 6.75
N PHE A 222 -5.16 11.47 6.16
CA PHE A 222 -5.58 11.75 4.78
C PHE A 222 -4.87 10.87 3.75
N VAL A 223 -3.55 10.64 3.90
CA VAL A 223 -2.80 9.67 3.08
C VAL A 223 -3.33 8.25 3.27
N CYS A 224 -3.63 7.84 4.51
CA CYS A 224 -4.26 6.53 4.76
C CYS A 224 -5.60 6.38 4.04
N VAL A 225 -6.45 7.43 4.06
CA VAL A 225 -7.75 7.43 3.39
C VAL A 225 -7.59 7.26 1.89
N LEU A 226 -6.74 8.05 1.23
CA LEU A 226 -6.55 7.99 -0.23
C LEU A 226 -6.15 6.58 -0.71
N ILE A 227 -5.17 5.95 -0.04
CA ILE A 227 -4.69 4.61 -0.42
C ILE A 227 -5.77 3.54 -0.12
N ALA A 228 -6.48 3.67 1.00
CA ALA A 228 -7.46 2.70 1.45
C ALA A 228 -8.84 2.83 0.75
N LEU A 229 -9.17 3.96 0.13
CA LEU A 229 -10.52 4.22 -0.38
C LEU A 229 -10.88 3.37 -1.61
N PHE A 230 -10.02 3.32 -2.63
CA PHE A 230 -10.34 2.65 -3.89
C PHE A 230 -10.73 1.16 -3.75
N PRO A 231 -9.99 0.32 -2.99
CA PRO A 231 -10.39 -1.09 -2.84
C PRO A 231 -11.71 -1.27 -2.09
N VAL A 232 -12.09 -0.37 -1.18
CA VAL A 232 -13.45 -0.37 -0.60
C VAL A 232 -14.48 -0.05 -1.68
N VAL A 233 -14.33 1.06 -2.41
CA VAL A 233 -15.28 1.48 -3.46
C VAL A 233 -15.48 0.37 -4.48
N SER A 234 -14.40 -0.14 -5.05
CA SER A 234 -14.42 -1.11 -6.14
C SER A 234 -15.05 -2.45 -5.73
N ASN A 235 -14.61 -3.04 -4.61
CA ASN A 235 -15.16 -4.33 -4.16
C ASN A 235 -16.61 -4.20 -3.63
N THR A 236 -16.97 -3.07 -3.01
CA THR A 236 -18.36 -2.84 -2.57
C THR A 236 -19.29 -2.68 -3.77
N LEU A 237 -18.90 -1.90 -4.79
CA LEU A 237 -19.68 -1.74 -6.02
C LEU A 237 -19.82 -3.07 -6.77
N PHE A 238 -18.74 -3.84 -6.90
CA PHE A 238 -18.78 -5.17 -7.47
C PHE A 238 -19.77 -6.08 -6.73
N GLY A 239 -19.73 -6.12 -5.40
CA GLY A 239 -20.66 -6.90 -4.58
C GLY A 239 -22.13 -6.46 -4.69
N LEU A 240 -22.38 -5.15 -4.78
CA LEU A 240 -23.73 -4.60 -5.02
C LEU A 240 -24.24 -5.00 -6.41
N LYS A 241 -23.34 -5.13 -7.39
CA LYS A 241 -23.67 -5.51 -8.76
C LYS A 241 -23.80 -7.00 -9.00
N SER A 242 -23.08 -7.86 -8.27
CA SER A 242 -23.05 -9.32 -8.44
C SER A 242 -24.33 -10.07 -8.02
N VAL A 243 -25.42 -9.35 -7.76
CA VAL A 243 -26.77 -9.94 -7.57
C VAL A 243 -27.29 -10.46 -8.90
N ASP A 244 -27.81 -11.69 -8.89
CA ASP A 244 -28.48 -12.30 -10.03
C ASP A 244 -29.65 -11.45 -10.56
N GLN A 245 -29.81 -11.41 -11.89
CA GLN A 245 -30.83 -10.59 -12.53
C GLN A 245 -32.25 -11.11 -12.25
N GLY A 246 -32.46 -12.43 -12.17
CA GLY A 246 -33.77 -13.01 -11.83
C GLY A 246 -34.23 -12.64 -10.41
N LEU A 247 -33.30 -12.49 -9.46
CA LEU A 247 -33.61 -11.95 -8.12
C LEU A 247 -34.01 -10.47 -8.17
N ARG A 248 -33.36 -9.65 -9.01
CA ARG A 248 -33.77 -8.25 -9.24
C ARG A 248 -35.15 -8.17 -9.89
N ASP A 249 -35.41 -9.00 -10.90
CA ASP A 249 -36.67 -9.03 -11.64
C ASP A 249 -37.83 -9.48 -10.74
N LEU A 250 -37.62 -10.46 -9.85
CA LEU A 250 -38.60 -10.86 -8.85
C LEU A 250 -38.97 -9.72 -7.88
N PHE A 251 -38.01 -8.86 -7.50
CA PHE A 251 -38.27 -7.67 -6.71
C PHE A 251 -39.01 -6.58 -7.52
N ALA A 252 -38.69 -6.43 -8.81
CA ALA A 252 -39.34 -5.51 -9.73
C ALA A 252 -40.82 -5.88 -9.99
N LEU A 253 -41.12 -7.18 -10.18
CA LEU A 253 -42.49 -7.72 -10.28
C LEU A 253 -43.35 -7.44 -9.04
N ARG A 254 -42.72 -7.19 -7.88
CA ARG A 254 -43.41 -6.78 -6.64
C ARG A 254 -43.52 -5.26 -6.47
N GLY A 255 -43.14 -4.47 -7.48
CA GLY A 255 -43.16 -3.00 -7.42
C GLY A 255 -42.14 -2.41 -6.44
N THR A 256 -41.07 -3.13 -6.11
CA THR A 256 -40.20 -2.78 -5.00
C THR A 256 -39.27 -1.60 -5.34
N GLY A 257 -39.43 -0.48 -4.62
CA GLY A 257 -38.57 0.70 -4.80
C GLY A 257 -37.08 0.44 -4.50
N ARG A 258 -36.18 1.11 -5.25
CA ARG A 258 -34.72 0.86 -5.27
C ARG A 258 -34.07 0.77 -3.88
N LEU A 259 -34.40 1.67 -2.95
CA LEU A 259 -33.84 1.65 -1.58
C LEU A 259 -34.18 0.36 -0.81
N THR A 260 -35.32 -0.28 -1.10
CA THR A 260 -35.71 -1.56 -0.50
C THR A 260 -34.97 -2.72 -1.19
N VAL A 261 -34.75 -2.66 -2.51
CA VAL A 261 -33.89 -3.61 -3.24
C VAL A 261 -32.46 -3.55 -2.69
N LEU A 262 -31.89 -2.34 -2.56
CA LEU A 262 -30.58 -2.11 -1.96
C LEU A 262 -30.49 -2.72 -0.55
N ARG A 263 -31.41 -2.36 0.36
CA ARG A 263 -31.31 -2.75 1.78
C ARG A 263 -31.64 -4.22 2.05
N LYS A 264 -32.42 -4.90 1.18
CA LYS A 264 -32.85 -6.30 1.40
C LYS A 264 -32.21 -7.33 0.48
N LEU A 265 -31.68 -6.92 -0.67
CA LEU A 265 -31.11 -7.83 -1.68
C LEU A 265 -29.63 -7.48 -1.95
N GLU A 266 -29.34 -6.26 -2.39
CA GLU A 266 -27.99 -5.91 -2.89
C GLU A 266 -26.96 -5.75 -1.78
N PHE A 267 -27.26 -4.98 -0.73
CA PHE A 267 -26.32 -4.75 0.37
C PHE A 267 -25.98 -6.05 1.15
N PRO A 268 -26.94 -6.95 1.48
CA PRO A 268 -26.62 -8.25 2.06
C PRO A 268 -25.74 -9.12 1.16
N ALA A 269 -26.04 -9.18 -0.15
CA ALA A 269 -25.24 -9.91 -1.13
C ALA A 269 -23.84 -9.30 -1.33
N ALA A 270 -23.70 -7.99 -1.14
CA ALA A 270 -22.44 -7.27 -1.26
C ALA A 270 -21.49 -7.47 -0.06
N LEU A 271 -21.97 -7.90 1.11
CA LEU A 271 -21.15 -8.03 2.32
C LEU A 271 -19.84 -8.84 2.13
N PRO A 272 -19.81 -10.01 1.45
CA PRO A 272 -18.58 -10.78 1.26
C PRO A 272 -17.51 -10.00 0.49
N ALA A 273 -17.90 -9.33 -0.61
CA ALA A 273 -17.00 -8.52 -1.41
C ALA A 273 -16.59 -7.23 -0.68
N THR A 274 -17.54 -6.55 -0.02
CA THR A 274 -17.28 -5.39 0.83
C THR A 274 -16.20 -5.70 1.86
N PHE A 275 -16.34 -6.80 2.61
CA PHE A 275 -15.33 -7.22 3.59
C PHE A 275 -13.99 -7.63 2.96
N ALA A 276 -13.97 -8.16 1.73
CA ALA A 276 -12.72 -8.40 1.00
C ALA A 276 -12.01 -7.08 0.64
N GLY A 277 -12.76 -6.07 0.18
CA GLY A 277 -12.26 -4.71 -0.04
C GLY A 277 -11.71 -4.09 1.24
N VAL A 278 -12.49 -4.08 2.32
CA VAL A 278 -12.04 -3.58 3.64
C VAL A 278 -10.77 -4.29 4.11
N ARG A 279 -10.64 -5.61 3.91
CA ARG A 279 -9.45 -6.37 4.28
C ARG A 279 -8.20 -5.93 3.48
N ILE A 280 -8.33 -5.73 2.17
CA ILE A 280 -7.24 -5.23 1.31
C ILE A 280 -6.84 -3.82 1.78
N SER A 281 -7.82 -2.94 1.94
CA SER A 281 -7.66 -1.58 2.45
C SER A 281 -7.04 -1.51 3.84
N ALA A 282 -7.26 -2.51 4.71
CA ALA A 282 -6.68 -2.55 6.05
C ALA A 282 -5.16 -2.81 6.04
N GLY A 283 -4.66 -3.61 5.11
CA GLY A 283 -3.21 -3.74 4.90
C GLY A 283 -2.62 -2.45 4.31
N LEU A 284 -3.33 -1.85 3.36
CA LEU A 284 -2.92 -0.60 2.70
C LEU A 284 -2.97 0.63 3.61
N SER A 285 -3.87 0.70 4.59
CA SER A 285 -3.92 1.82 5.54
C SER A 285 -2.73 1.82 6.50
N VAL A 286 -2.17 0.65 6.84
CA VAL A 286 -0.91 0.55 7.58
C VAL A 286 0.26 1.07 6.75
N VAL A 287 0.34 0.70 5.45
CA VAL A 287 1.33 1.29 4.52
C VAL A 287 1.16 2.81 4.43
N GLY A 288 -0.08 3.30 4.34
CA GLY A 288 -0.39 4.72 4.35
C GLY A 288 0.01 5.45 5.63
N ALA A 289 -0.12 4.81 6.79
CA ALA A 289 0.28 5.39 8.07
C ALA A 289 1.80 5.47 8.19
N ILE A 290 2.53 4.44 7.73
CA ILE A 290 4.00 4.43 7.70
C ILE A 290 4.52 5.50 6.74
N VAL A 291 3.94 5.64 5.54
CA VAL A 291 4.26 6.71 4.58
C VAL A 291 3.91 8.09 5.17
N GLY A 292 2.75 8.22 5.80
CA GLY A 292 2.33 9.44 6.48
C GLY A 292 3.33 9.86 7.55
N ASP A 293 3.69 8.96 8.47
CA ASP A 293 4.73 9.19 9.49
C ASP A 293 6.05 9.62 8.84
N PHE A 294 6.54 8.92 7.81
CA PHE A 294 7.85 9.15 7.19
C PHE A 294 8.07 10.61 6.74
N PHE A 295 7.03 11.26 6.21
CA PHE A 295 7.09 12.64 5.72
C PHE A 295 6.47 13.69 6.68
N PHE A 296 5.43 13.34 7.45
CA PHE A 296 4.69 14.27 8.31
C PHE A 296 5.21 14.22 9.76
N LYS A 297 6.39 14.81 9.96
CA LYS A 297 7.18 14.73 11.20
C LYS A 297 6.72 15.62 12.36
N GLN A 298 5.58 16.32 12.26
CA GLN A 298 5.08 17.20 13.33
C GLN A 298 4.29 16.41 14.37
N GLY A 299 4.50 16.74 15.66
CA GLY A 299 3.87 16.05 16.78
C GLY A 299 4.55 14.71 17.08
N ASP A 300 3.79 13.78 17.67
CA ASP A 300 4.36 12.54 18.19
C ASP A 300 4.92 11.61 17.10
N PRO A 301 6.11 11.00 17.32
CA PRO A 301 6.69 10.04 16.39
C PRO A 301 5.89 8.73 16.36
N GLY A 302 5.49 8.33 15.15
CA GLY A 302 5.07 6.97 14.80
C GLY A 302 6.21 6.18 14.15
N ILE A 303 5.98 4.90 13.83
CA ILE A 303 7.05 3.96 13.43
C ILE A 303 7.80 4.40 12.15
N GLY A 304 7.13 5.09 11.22
CA GLY A 304 7.77 5.62 10.01
C GLY A 304 8.84 6.69 10.30
N ILE A 305 8.64 7.49 11.36
CA ILE A 305 9.61 8.51 11.80
C ILE A 305 10.82 7.84 12.44
N LEU A 306 10.62 6.74 13.19
CA LEU A 306 11.73 5.95 13.74
C LEU A 306 12.52 5.24 12.63
N ILE A 307 11.85 4.68 11.62
CA ILE A 307 12.50 4.09 10.43
C ILE A 307 13.42 5.11 9.75
N ASP A 308 12.95 6.33 9.50
CA ASP A 308 13.80 7.36 8.90
C ASP A 308 14.95 7.81 9.82
N ASN A 309 14.68 8.01 11.13
CA ASN A 309 15.72 8.37 12.10
C ASN A 309 16.82 7.30 12.20
N TYR A 310 16.48 6.01 12.24
CA TYR A 310 17.47 4.92 12.26
C TYR A 310 18.21 4.81 10.94
N ARG A 311 17.55 5.05 9.79
CA ARG A 311 18.19 5.15 8.47
C ARG A 311 19.22 6.28 8.45
N SER A 312 18.84 7.50 8.82
CA SER A 312 19.72 8.68 8.82
C SER A 312 20.91 8.53 9.78
N ARG A 313 20.76 7.75 10.86
CA ARG A 313 21.83 7.47 11.83
C ARG A 313 22.62 6.19 11.53
N LEU A 314 22.34 5.49 10.42
CA LEU A 314 22.90 4.19 10.05
C LEU A 314 22.77 3.11 11.16
N GLN A 315 21.74 3.23 12.00
CA GLN A 315 21.44 2.33 13.13
C GLN A 315 20.73 1.07 12.63
N ALA A 316 21.47 0.23 11.89
CA ALA A 316 20.91 -0.87 11.12
C ALA A 316 20.12 -1.92 11.93
N PRO A 317 20.55 -2.39 13.12
CA PRO A 317 19.74 -3.33 13.92
C PRO A 317 18.37 -2.76 14.31
N GLN A 318 18.33 -1.47 14.66
CA GLN A 318 17.10 -0.75 15.00
C GLN A 318 16.22 -0.51 13.76
N LEU A 319 16.84 -0.14 12.62
CA LEU A 319 16.16 0.03 11.33
C LEU A 319 15.46 -1.26 10.87
N PHE A 320 16.18 -2.39 10.86
CA PHE A 320 15.61 -3.69 10.51
C PHE A 320 14.51 -4.12 11.49
N ALA A 321 14.70 -3.87 12.79
CA ALA A 321 13.68 -4.19 13.80
C ALA A 321 12.40 -3.34 13.60
N ALA A 322 12.53 -2.05 13.27
CA ALA A 322 11.40 -1.18 13.00
C ALA A 322 10.65 -1.58 11.72
N ILE A 323 11.36 -1.96 10.66
CA ILE A 323 10.77 -2.46 9.40
C ILE A 323 10.04 -3.80 9.63
N LEU A 324 10.63 -4.73 10.39
CA LEU A 324 9.98 -5.99 10.76
C LEU A 324 8.73 -5.76 11.62
N LEU A 325 8.80 -4.86 12.60
CA LEU A 325 7.68 -4.54 13.49
C LEU A 325 6.51 -3.87 12.73
N ALA A 326 6.82 -2.94 11.82
CA ALA A 326 5.84 -2.33 10.93
C ALA A 326 5.21 -3.33 9.94
N SER A 327 6.02 -4.27 9.43
CA SER A 327 5.54 -5.38 8.58
C SER A 327 4.64 -6.34 9.36
N ALA A 328 4.99 -6.66 10.61
CA ALA A 328 4.19 -7.48 11.50
C ALA A 328 2.84 -6.81 11.82
N LEU A 329 2.79 -5.49 12.03
CA LEU A 329 1.55 -4.74 12.15
C LEU A 329 0.68 -4.86 10.89
N GLY A 330 1.25 -4.69 9.70
CA GLY A 330 0.52 -4.84 8.43
C GLY A 330 -0.10 -6.23 8.26
N VAL A 331 0.68 -7.29 8.55
CA VAL A 331 0.22 -8.68 8.52
C VAL A 331 -0.85 -8.95 9.59
N LEU A 332 -0.68 -8.41 10.80
CA LEU A 332 -1.64 -8.55 11.91
C LEU A 332 -2.97 -7.89 11.58
N VAL A 333 -2.97 -6.65 11.08
CA VAL A 333 -4.18 -5.92 10.69
C VAL A 333 -4.90 -6.61 9.51
N PHE A 334 -4.17 -7.01 8.46
CA PHE A 334 -4.73 -7.76 7.33
C PHE A 334 -5.28 -9.15 7.74
N GLY A 335 -4.63 -9.80 8.71
CA GLY A 335 -5.06 -11.07 9.31
C GLY A 335 -6.31 -10.92 10.17
N LEU A 336 -6.36 -9.88 11.00
CA LEU A 336 -7.47 -9.51 11.88
C LEU A 336 -8.72 -9.18 11.07
N PHE A 337 -8.65 -8.27 10.08
CA PHE A 337 -9.80 -7.99 9.22
C PHE A 337 -10.22 -9.21 8.39
N GLY A 338 -9.27 -10.08 8.00
CA GLY A 338 -9.59 -11.39 7.41
C GLY A 338 -10.32 -12.35 8.35
N TRP A 339 -10.05 -12.30 9.66
CA TRP A 339 -10.74 -13.09 10.68
C TRP A 339 -12.13 -12.51 11.01
N ILE A 340 -12.24 -11.18 11.11
CA ILE A 340 -13.52 -10.46 11.27
C ILE A 340 -14.45 -10.76 10.09
N SER A 341 -13.94 -10.65 8.86
CA SER A 341 -14.65 -11.00 7.62
C SER A 341 -15.23 -12.42 7.67
N ARG A 342 -14.41 -13.43 8.02
CA ARG A 342 -14.87 -14.83 8.15
C ARG A 342 -15.91 -15.00 9.25
N ARG A 343 -15.78 -14.30 10.38
CA ARG A 343 -16.75 -14.33 11.50
C ARG A 343 -18.08 -13.68 11.16
N ALA A 344 -18.08 -12.58 10.39
CA ALA A 344 -19.30 -11.87 10.00
C ALA A 344 -20.05 -12.58 8.86
N VAL A 345 -19.32 -13.09 7.85
CA VAL A 345 -19.90 -13.62 6.61
C VAL A 345 -20.13 -15.14 6.65
N GLY A 346 -19.31 -15.89 7.39
CA GLY A 346 -19.32 -17.36 7.36
C GLY A 346 -20.68 -17.99 7.71
N ASN A 347 -21.39 -17.41 8.68
CA ASN A 347 -22.71 -17.89 9.12
C ASN A 347 -23.81 -17.77 8.04
N TRP A 348 -23.62 -16.93 7.02
CA TRP A 348 -24.59 -16.70 5.95
C TRP A 348 -24.22 -17.45 4.67
N TYR A 349 -22.94 -17.53 4.32
CA TYR A 349 -22.50 -18.07 3.02
C TYR A 349 -22.46 -19.60 2.97
N ASP A 350 -22.14 -20.29 4.08
CA ASP A 350 -22.23 -21.76 4.15
C ASP A 350 -23.68 -22.25 4.09
N SER A 351 -24.64 -21.44 4.54
CA SER A 351 -26.08 -21.76 4.50
C SER A 351 -26.70 -21.65 3.11
N ALA A 352 -26.02 -21.01 2.14
CA ALA A 352 -26.41 -20.99 0.72
C ALA A 352 -25.69 -22.07 -0.11
N ARG A 353 -25.01 -23.02 0.54
CA ARG A 353 -24.24 -24.13 -0.06
C ARG A 353 -24.59 -25.51 0.52
N ARG A 354 -25.72 -25.61 1.21
CA ARG A 354 -26.32 -26.85 1.74
C ARG A 354 -27.72 -27.00 1.16
#